data_AF-A0A6S7GR24-F1
#
_entry.id   AF-A0A6S7GR24-F1
#
_cell.length_a   1.000
_cell.length_b   1.000
_cell.length_c   1.000
_cell.angle_alpha   90.00
_cell.angle_beta   90.00
_cell.angle_gamma   90.00
#
_symmetry.space_group_name_H-M   'P 1'
#
loop_
_entity.id
_entity.type
_entity.pdbx_description
1 polymer ?
#
loop_
_entity_poly.entity_id
_entity_poly.type
_entity_poly.pdbx_seq_one_letter_code
_entity_poly.pdbx_strand_id
1 'polypeptide(L)'
;MTVHKSQGKTLDAVEVHCGKEFAPCQLLRVRKLSQLRLVGFDSKTLIPIPNEVLTFLDNIQNSPADQEHKCCHIKPQLLNDNNNSDVDNFSEEEFAEEKLRELDDIAKSYFASIVQPDTVDLSELFEKLSSSTNFENIPNDFNFVEFMSTLKKADE
;
A
#
# COMPACT_ATOMS: atom_id res chain seq x y z
N MET A 1 13.43 5.04 1.62
CA MET A 1 12.22 4.21 1.63
C MET A 1 11.01 5.11 1.54
N THR A 2 10.01 4.80 0.70
CA THR A 2 8.80 5.65 0.62
C THR A 2 7.86 5.38 1.80
N VAL A 3 7.01 6.36 2.13
CA VAL A 3 6.02 6.26 3.21
C VAL A 3 5.09 5.06 2.99
N HIS A 4 4.59 4.87 1.77
CA HIS A 4 3.74 3.74 1.40
C HIS A 4 4.44 2.40 1.62
N LYS A 5 5.70 2.27 1.19
CA LYS A 5 6.50 1.03 1.35
C LYS A 5 6.89 0.70 2.79
N SER A 6 6.75 1.66 3.71
CA SER A 6 7.02 1.45 5.12
C SER A 6 5.76 1.26 5.97
N GLN A 7 4.56 1.25 5.35
CA GLN A 7 3.30 1.02 6.06
C GLN A 7 3.29 -0.35 6.71
N GLY A 8 2.81 -0.42 7.96
CA GLY A 8 2.81 -1.64 8.77
C GLY A 8 4.18 -2.06 9.31
N LYS A 9 5.26 -1.31 9.04
CA LYS A 9 6.59 -1.61 9.56
C LYS A 9 6.90 -0.74 10.78
N THR A 10 7.50 -1.37 11.79
CA THR A 10 8.22 -0.68 12.85
C THR A 10 9.69 -0.57 12.45
N LEU A 11 10.22 0.65 12.49
CA LEU A 11 11.58 0.98 12.09
C LEU A 11 12.39 1.34 13.33
N ASP A 12 13.67 0.93 13.34
CA ASP A 12 14.55 1.18 14.48
C ASP A 12 14.95 2.64 14.62
N ALA A 13 15.13 3.35 13.49
CA ALA A 13 15.34 4.79 13.45
C ALA A 13 14.85 5.36 12.12
N VAL A 14 14.30 6.58 12.17
CA VAL A 14 13.69 7.22 10.99
C VAL A 14 14.00 8.71 10.99
N GLU A 15 14.36 9.20 9.81
CA GLU A 15 14.38 10.61 9.49
C GLU A 15 13.27 10.93 8.50
N VAL A 16 12.43 11.91 8.84
CA VAL A 16 11.30 12.35 8.01
C VAL A 16 11.55 13.79 7.58
N HIS A 17 11.59 14.02 6.27
CA HIS A 17 11.66 15.36 5.70
C HIS A 17 10.24 15.89 5.48
N CYS A 18 9.86 16.90 6.26
CA CYS A 18 8.52 17.51 6.28
C CYS A 18 8.44 18.80 5.44
N GLY A 19 9.38 19.04 4.53
CA GLY A 19 9.42 20.27 3.71
C GLY A 19 8.34 20.38 2.63
N LYS A 20 7.46 19.38 2.53
CA LYS A 20 6.28 19.33 1.64
C LYS A 20 5.10 18.80 2.45
N GLU A 21 3.88 18.93 1.92
CA GLU A 21 2.69 18.42 2.56
C GLU A 21 2.82 16.94 2.99
N PHE A 22 2.50 16.65 4.25
CA PHE A 22 2.66 15.30 4.81
C PHE A 22 1.52 14.94 5.76
N ALA A 23 1.23 13.64 5.85
CA ALA A 23 0.18 13.11 6.70
C ALA A 23 0.73 12.73 8.11
N PRO A 24 -0.08 12.85 9.18
CA PRO A 24 0.35 12.53 10.56
C PRO A 24 0.84 11.08 10.74
N CYS A 25 0.27 10.14 9.98
CA CYS A 25 0.53 8.70 10.08
C CYS A 25 1.98 8.30 9.76
N GLN A 26 2.76 9.22 9.21
CA GLN A 26 4.15 9.01 8.82
C GLN A 26 5.11 9.02 10.01
N LEU A 27 4.69 9.60 11.14
CA LEU A 27 5.56 9.83 12.31
C LEU A 27 5.60 8.64 13.28
N LEU A 28 4.60 7.75 13.24
CA LEU A 28 4.38 6.69 14.23
C LEU A 28 5.14 5.38 13.91
N ARG A 29 6.28 5.47 13.23
CA ARG A 29 6.99 4.29 12.70
C ARG A 29 8.11 3.80 13.62
N VAL A 30 8.52 4.60 14.62
CA VAL A 30 9.61 4.26 15.55
C VAL A 30 9.09 3.90 16.94
N ARG A 31 9.84 3.06 17.66
CA ARG A 31 9.49 2.65 19.04
C ARG A 31 9.82 3.72 20.07
N LYS A 32 10.85 4.53 19.82
CA LYS A 32 11.33 5.56 20.74
C LYS A 32 11.43 6.90 20.02
N LEU A 33 10.97 7.96 20.68
CA LEU A 33 11.05 9.31 20.13
C LEU A 33 12.50 9.75 19.84
N SER A 34 13.46 9.28 20.62
CA SER A 34 14.90 9.54 20.42
C SER A 34 15.44 9.00 19.09
N GLN A 35 14.70 8.12 18.41
CA GLN A 35 15.05 7.51 17.14
C GLN A 35 14.29 8.15 15.97
N LEU A 36 13.48 9.19 16.22
CA LEU A 36 12.78 9.98 15.22
C LEU A 36 13.50 11.32 15.04
N ARG A 37 13.81 11.67 13.80
CA ARG A 37 14.26 13.02 13.43
C ARG A 37 13.31 13.63 12.42
N LEU A 38 12.78 14.80 12.73
CA LEU A 38 11.95 15.59 11.81
C LEU A 38 12.78 16.75 11.28
N VAL A 39 12.87 16.85 9.96
CA VAL A 39 13.63 17.89 9.28
C VAL A 39 12.67 18.78 8.51
N GLY A 40 12.68 20.08 8.81
CA GLY A 40 11.83 21.07 8.12
C GLY A 40 10.34 20.94 8.46
N PHE A 41 10.00 20.61 9.70
CA PHE A 41 8.61 20.53 10.16
C PHE A 41 7.94 21.92 10.15
N ASP A 42 6.83 22.04 9.43
CA ASP A 42 5.92 23.18 9.48
C ASP A 42 4.49 22.65 9.67
N SER A 43 3.80 23.14 10.70
CA SER A 43 2.41 22.77 10.98
C SER A 43 1.45 23.09 9.82
N LYS A 44 1.78 24.07 8.97
CA LYS A 44 0.97 24.42 7.80
C LYS A 44 1.02 23.36 6.69
N THR A 45 2.07 22.56 6.68
CA THR A 45 2.25 21.45 5.71
C THR A 45 1.64 20.14 6.23
N LEU A 46 1.09 20.14 7.44
CA LEU A 46 0.41 18.97 7.98
C LEU A 46 -0.97 18.83 7.33
N ILE A 47 -1.19 17.74 6.61
CA ILE A 47 -2.50 17.42 6.04
C ILE A 47 -3.45 17.09 7.20
N PRO A 48 -4.58 17.78 7.33
CA PRO A 48 -5.54 17.52 8.40
C PRO A 48 -6.17 16.12 8.25
N ILE A 49 -6.55 15.53 9.37
CA ILE A 49 -7.26 14.25 9.37
C ILE A 49 -8.66 14.48 8.77
N PRO A 50 -9.12 13.65 7.81
CA PRO A 50 -10.45 13.78 7.23
C PRO A 50 -11.55 13.72 8.31
N ASN A 51 -12.57 14.57 8.17
CA ASN A 51 -13.65 14.69 9.16
C ASN A 51 -14.46 13.41 9.30
N GLU A 52 -14.54 12.60 8.24
CA GLU A 52 -15.21 11.30 8.21
C GLU A 52 -14.53 10.34 9.19
N VAL A 53 -13.19 10.35 9.23
CA VAL A 53 -12.41 9.52 10.16
C VAL A 53 -12.62 9.98 11.59
N LEU A 54 -12.62 11.30 11.83
CA LEU A 54 -12.90 11.85 13.15
C LEU A 54 -14.30 11.49 13.64
N THR A 55 -15.30 11.62 12.76
CA THR A 55 -16.70 11.27 13.05
C THR A 55 -16.86 9.78 13.31
N PHE A 56 -16.19 8.93 12.54
CA PHE A 56 -16.17 7.49 12.76
C PHE A 56 -15.54 7.11 14.09
N LEU A 57 -14.39 7.69 14.44
CA LEU A 57 -13.73 7.45 15.72
C LEU A 57 -14.58 7.90 16.90
N ASP A 58 -15.24 9.07 16.79
CA ASP A 58 -16.17 9.57 17.79
C ASP A 58 -17.38 8.65 17.96
N ASN A 59 -17.92 8.14 16.85
CA ASN A 59 -19.01 7.16 16.87
C ASN A 59 -18.58 5.84 17.51
N ILE A 60 -17.36 5.34 17.28
CA ILE A 60 -16.86 4.13 17.97
C ILE A 60 -16.73 4.39 19.47
N GLN A 61 -16.18 5.54 19.84
CA GLN A 61 -15.87 5.86 21.23
C GLN A 61 -17.13 6.14 22.06
N ASN A 62 -18.16 6.72 21.43
CA ASN A 62 -19.43 7.05 22.04
C ASN A 62 -20.52 6.01 21.79
N SER A 63 -20.26 4.99 20.97
CA SER A 63 -21.19 3.87 20.81
C SER A 63 -21.40 3.21 22.17
N PRO A 64 -22.65 3.03 22.63
CA PRO A 64 -22.90 2.25 23.82
C PRO A 64 -22.27 0.88 23.58
N ALA A 65 -21.32 0.50 24.43
CA ALA A 65 -20.70 -0.81 24.34
C ALA A 65 -21.80 -1.85 24.55
N ASP A 66 -22.33 -2.40 23.46
CA ASP A 66 -23.10 -3.63 23.49
C ASP A 66 -22.21 -4.65 24.20
N GLN A 67 -22.63 -5.00 25.42
CA GLN A 67 -21.83 -5.79 26.34
C GLN A 67 -21.55 -7.20 25.80
N GLU A 68 -22.20 -7.57 24.69
CA GLU A 68 -22.13 -8.87 24.04
C GLU A 68 -20.95 -9.01 23.05
N HIS A 69 -20.30 -7.91 22.65
CA HIS A 69 -19.16 -7.97 21.70
C HIS A 69 -17.89 -7.29 22.21
N LYS A 70 -17.60 -7.44 23.51
CA LYS A 70 -16.27 -7.14 24.04
C LYS A 70 -15.30 -8.26 23.66
N CYS A 71 -14.60 -8.09 22.53
CA CYS A 71 -13.53 -8.95 22.03
C CYS A 71 -12.37 -9.21 23.04
N CYS A 72 -12.36 -8.56 24.22
CA CYS A 72 -11.20 -8.54 25.13
C CYS A 72 -11.52 -8.79 26.62
N HIS A 73 -12.58 -9.52 26.97
CA HIS A 73 -12.85 -9.91 28.37
C HIS A 73 -12.80 -11.41 28.64
N ILE A 74 -11.93 -12.12 27.93
CA ILE A 74 -11.51 -13.47 28.35
C ILE A 74 -10.38 -13.31 29.35
N LYS A 75 -10.71 -13.35 30.65
CA LYS A 75 -9.71 -13.66 31.68
C LYS A 75 -9.16 -15.07 31.39
N PRO A 76 -7.85 -15.30 31.40
CA PRO A 76 -7.26 -16.59 31.05
C PRO A 76 -7.38 -17.59 32.23
N GLN A 77 -8.60 -17.88 32.67
CA GLN A 77 -8.86 -18.81 33.77
C GLN A 77 -10.02 -19.79 33.51
N LEU A 78 -10.56 -19.87 32.29
CA LEU A 78 -11.63 -20.83 31.97
C LEU A 78 -11.33 -21.63 30.69
N LEU A 79 -10.11 -22.15 30.57
CA LEU A 79 -9.88 -23.38 29.79
C LEU A 79 -9.92 -24.54 30.78
N ASN A 80 -11.13 -24.86 31.25
CA ASN A 80 -11.39 -26.15 31.86
C ASN A 80 -12.76 -26.62 31.34
N ASP A 81 -12.65 -27.59 30.44
CA ASP A 81 -13.59 -28.63 30.01
C ASP A 81 -15.10 -28.45 30.16
N ASN A 82 -15.74 -28.86 29.05
CA ASN A 82 -17.12 -29.30 28.91
C ASN A 82 -18.17 -28.18 29.04
N ASN A 83 -18.63 -27.69 27.89
CA ASN A 83 -20.05 -27.72 27.56
C ASN A 83 -20.26 -27.45 26.06
N ASN A 84 -20.69 -28.50 25.36
CA ASN A 84 -21.53 -28.37 24.17
C ASN A 84 -22.77 -27.54 24.52
N SER A 85 -22.98 -26.43 23.83
CA SER A 85 -24.32 -25.97 23.46
C SER A 85 -24.23 -24.84 22.43
N ASP A 86 -24.64 -25.19 21.21
CA ASP A 86 -25.43 -24.35 20.31
C ASP A 86 -24.80 -23.08 19.69
N VAL A 87 -23.74 -23.25 18.88
CA VAL A 87 -23.39 -22.26 17.84
C VAL A 87 -22.92 -22.96 16.56
N ASP A 88 -23.78 -23.78 15.94
CA ASP A 88 -23.58 -24.22 14.55
C ASP A 88 -24.82 -23.85 13.74
N ASN A 89 -24.97 -22.56 13.47
CA ASN A 89 -25.80 -22.09 12.34
C ASN A 89 -25.26 -20.77 11.78
N PHE A 90 -23.95 -20.70 11.55
CA PHE A 90 -23.44 -19.87 10.48
C PHE A 90 -23.59 -20.71 9.21
N SER A 91 -24.53 -20.34 8.34
CA SER A 91 -24.64 -20.99 7.05
C SER A 91 -23.29 -20.87 6.33
N GLU A 92 -22.64 -22.00 6.08
CA GLU A 92 -21.52 -22.18 5.15
C GLU A 92 -21.93 -21.90 3.69
N GLU A 93 -22.57 -20.76 3.46
CA GLU A 93 -22.68 -20.16 2.12
C GLU A 93 -21.45 -19.28 1.82
N GLU A 94 -20.35 -19.56 2.53
CA GLU A 94 -19.04 -18.98 2.39
C GLU A 94 -18.31 -19.74 1.27
N PHE A 95 -18.39 -19.20 0.06
CA PHE A 95 -17.66 -19.64 -1.14
C PHE A 95 -17.80 -21.13 -1.48
N ALA A 96 -18.95 -21.50 -2.07
CA ALA A 96 -19.02 -22.74 -2.85
C ALA A 96 -17.81 -22.84 -3.79
N GLU A 97 -17.14 -24.01 -3.81
CA GLU A 97 -15.93 -24.28 -4.58
C GLU A 97 -16.04 -23.85 -6.06
N GLU A 98 -17.26 -23.87 -6.60
CA GLU A 98 -17.62 -23.40 -7.93
C GLU A 98 -17.31 -21.90 -8.15
N LYS A 99 -17.59 -21.02 -7.18
CA LYS A 99 -17.25 -19.59 -7.27
C LYS A 99 -15.74 -19.34 -7.23
N LEU A 100 -14.99 -20.18 -6.54
CA LEU A 100 -13.53 -20.10 -6.51
C LEU A 100 -12.94 -20.52 -7.86
N ARG A 101 -13.52 -21.51 -8.53
CA ARG A 101 -13.13 -21.91 -9.90
C ARG A 101 -13.43 -20.82 -10.91
N GLU A 102 -14.58 -20.15 -10.82
CA GLU A 102 -14.91 -19.02 -11.68
C GLU A 102 -13.88 -17.87 -11.54
N LEU A 103 -13.47 -17.55 -10.31
CA LEU A 103 -12.45 -16.52 -10.07
C LEU A 103 -11.08 -16.92 -10.64
N ASP A 104 -10.71 -18.20 -10.52
CA ASP A 104 -9.44 -18.71 -11.05
C ASP A 104 -9.43 -18.70 -12.60
N ASP A 105 -10.56 -19.00 -13.24
CA ASP A 105 -10.72 -18.94 -14.68
C ASP A 105 -10.72 -17.49 -15.21
N ILE A 106 -11.35 -16.56 -14.47
CA ILE A 106 -11.27 -15.12 -14.78
C ILE A 106 -9.82 -14.63 -14.68
N ALA A 107 -9.10 -14.98 -13.61
CA ALA A 107 -7.71 -14.61 -13.44
C ALA A 107 -6.83 -15.18 -14.56
N LYS A 108 -7.00 -16.45 -14.91
CA LYS A 108 -6.28 -17.07 -16.05
C LYS A 108 -6.62 -16.37 -17.36
N SER A 109 -7.87 -16.00 -17.61
CA SER A 109 -8.26 -15.29 -18.83
C SER A 109 -7.63 -13.90 -18.91
N TYR A 110 -7.53 -13.20 -17.78
CA TYR A 110 -6.90 -11.88 -17.69
C TYR A 110 -5.40 -11.97 -18.04
N PHE A 111 -4.67 -12.91 -17.43
CA PHE A 111 -3.24 -13.09 -17.73
C PHE A 111 -2.98 -13.71 -19.10
N ALA A 112 -3.91 -14.52 -19.63
CA ALA A 112 -3.83 -15.02 -21.01
C ALA A 112 -4.21 -13.96 -22.05
N SER A 113 -4.92 -12.88 -21.66
CA SER A 113 -5.18 -11.73 -22.52
C SER A 113 -4.00 -10.75 -22.58
N ILE A 114 -3.12 -10.77 -21.56
CA ILE A 114 -1.88 -10.00 -21.50
C ILE A 114 -0.78 -10.82 -22.18
N VAL A 115 -0.93 -11.11 -23.46
CA VAL A 115 0.07 -11.85 -24.26
C VAL A 115 1.20 -10.98 -24.77
N GLN A 116 1.20 -9.67 -24.54
CA GLN A 116 2.42 -8.88 -24.71
C GLN A 116 2.58 -7.94 -23.52
N PRO A 117 3.65 -8.03 -22.71
CA PRO A 117 4.21 -6.79 -22.22
C PRO A 117 4.47 -5.96 -23.47
N ASP A 118 3.99 -4.72 -23.51
CA ASP A 118 4.48 -3.73 -24.47
C ASP A 118 5.98 -3.58 -24.23
N THR A 119 6.78 -4.48 -24.80
CA THR A 119 8.23 -4.34 -24.91
C THR A 119 8.42 -3.21 -25.90
N VAL A 120 8.43 -2.00 -25.36
CA VAL A 120 8.72 -0.79 -26.12
C VAL A 120 10.20 -0.86 -26.50
N ASP A 121 10.47 -1.01 -27.79
CA ASP A 121 11.83 -0.83 -28.30
C ASP A 121 12.20 0.65 -28.12
N LEU A 122 13.07 0.90 -27.15
CA LEU A 122 13.56 2.24 -26.84
C LEU A 122 14.30 2.87 -28.02
N SER A 123 14.83 2.05 -28.94
CA SER A 123 15.47 2.50 -30.18
C SER A 123 14.43 3.04 -31.16
N GLU A 124 13.34 2.29 -31.37
CA GLU A 124 12.23 2.72 -32.22
C GLU A 124 11.52 3.95 -31.65
N LEU A 125 11.37 4.02 -30.32
CA LEU A 125 10.81 5.18 -29.64
C LEU A 125 11.70 6.42 -29.82
N PHE A 126 13.03 6.27 -29.71
CA PHE A 126 13.97 7.36 -29.88
C PHE A 126 13.93 7.93 -31.31
N GLU A 127 13.85 7.08 -32.34
CA GLU A 127 13.69 7.52 -33.73
C GLU A 127 12.37 8.27 -33.96
N LYS A 128 11.26 7.79 -33.38
CA LYS A 128 9.95 8.48 -33.46
C LYS A 128 9.94 9.83 -32.75
N LEU A 129 10.59 9.93 -31.60
CA LEU A 129 10.71 11.20 -30.87
C LEU A 129 11.62 12.19 -31.60
N SER A 130 12.70 11.70 -32.21
CA SER A 130 13.64 12.54 -32.97
C SER A 130 13.07 13.05 -34.30
N SER A 131 12.10 12.34 -34.86
CA SER A 131 11.43 12.69 -36.12
C SER A 131 10.12 13.47 -35.93
N SER A 132 9.58 13.49 -34.72
CA SER A 132 8.33 14.17 -34.39
C SER A 132 8.53 15.67 -34.19
N THR A 133 7.70 16.48 -34.86
CA THR A 133 7.66 17.94 -34.67
C THR A 133 6.78 18.37 -33.49
N ASN A 134 6.06 17.44 -32.87
CA ASN A 134 5.06 17.71 -31.83
C ASN A 134 5.62 17.56 -30.41
N PHE A 135 6.84 17.04 -30.26
CA PHE A 135 7.50 16.89 -28.98
C PHE A 135 8.69 17.84 -28.89
N GLU A 136 9.04 18.23 -27.66
CA GLU A 136 10.31 18.90 -27.42
C GLU A 136 11.44 17.95 -27.84
N ASN A 137 12.37 18.46 -28.66
CA ASN A 137 13.51 17.68 -29.12
C ASN A 137 14.33 17.20 -27.92
N ILE A 138 14.85 15.98 -28.03
CA ILE A 138 15.76 15.43 -27.04
C ILE A 138 16.98 16.37 -26.93
N PRO A 139 17.44 16.71 -25.70
CA PRO A 139 18.59 17.58 -25.52
C PRO A 139 19.82 17.08 -26.30
N ASN A 140 20.53 18.00 -26.98
CA ASN A 140 21.68 17.65 -27.83
C ASN A 140 22.86 17.04 -27.05
N ASP A 141 22.88 17.21 -25.73
CA ASP A 141 23.86 16.65 -24.80
C ASP A 141 23.47 15.24 -24.31
N PHE A 142 22.29 14.74 -24.65
CA PHE A 142 21.87 13.39 -24.28
C PHE A 142 22.54 12.33 -25.18
N ASN A 143 23.43 11.54 -24.59
CA ASN A 143 24.12 10.44 -25.27
C ASN A 143 23.29 9.14 -25.22
N PHE A 144 22.41 8.95 -26.22
CA PHE A 144 21.56 7.76 -26.31
C PHE A 144 22.36 6.45 -26.40
N VAL A 145 23.51 6.45 -27.07
CA VAL A 145 24.36 5.26 -27.24
C VAL A 145 24.92 4.79 -25.90
N GLU A 146 25.40 5.72 -25.08
CA GLU A 146 25.90 5.43 -23.74
C GLU A 146 24.79 4.93 -22.81
N PHE A 147 23.61 5.55 -22.87
CA PHE A 147 22.42 5.12 -22.13
C PHE A 147 22.04 3.66 -22.45
N MET A 148 21.91 3.32 -23.74
CA MET A 148 21.56 1.95 -24.16
C MET A 148 22.65 0.94 -23.78
N SER A 149 23.93 1.33 -23.83
CA SER A 149 25.04 0.46 -23.41
C SER A 149 25.03 0.18 -21.90
N THR A 150 24.54 1.13 -21.10
CA THR A 150 24.45 0.99 -19.64
C THR A 150 23.31 0.07 -19.25
N LEU A 151 22.16 0.15 -19.95
CA LEU A 151 21.04 -0.76 -19.75
C LEU A 151 21.41 -2.21 -20.08
N LYS A 152 22.11 -2.46 -21.18
CA LYS A 152 22.55 -3.82 -21.57
C LYS A 152 23.51 -4.46 -20.56
N LYS A 153 24.29 -3.66 -19.84
CA LYS A 153 25.21 -4.13 -18.79
C LYS A 153 24.50 -4.39 -17.45
N ALA A 154 23.29 -3.88 -17.26
CA ALA A 154 22.53 -4.05 -16.02
C ALA A 154 21.73 -5.37 -15.98
N ASP A 155 21.58 -6.03 -17.14
CA ASP A 155 20.89 -7.32 -17.30
C ASP A 155 21.86 -8.53 -17.31
N GLU A 156 23.18 -8.31 -17.19
CA GLU A 156 24.21 -9.34 -16.94
C GLU A 156 24.55 -9.44 -15.44
#